data_AF-A0A7W1C7T4-F1
#
_entry.id   AF-A0A7W1C7T4-F1
#
_cell.length_a   1.000
_cell.length_b   1.000
_cell.length_c   1.000
_cell.angle_alpha   90.00
_cell.angle_beta   90.00
_cell.angle_gamma   90.00
#
_symmetry.space_group_name_H-M   'P 1'
#
loop_
_entity.id
_entity.type
_entity.pdbx_description
1 polymer ?
#
loop_
_entity_poly.entity_id
_entity_poly.type
_entity_poly.pdbx_seq_one_letter_code
_entity_poly.pdbx_strand_id
1 'polypeptide(L)'
;MLTACGGAQSTPEGSVTSFLDALESRDTAAFQESFTDSTRALVEEIERLSRQVAGGSGEALTLEEWCRAFCGGTVEETTLAGESATVEVRLGEVQEEIPLVRMGDRWKIDLSARLMPAVQMLRLAAATSERGPGTVFPDSATEAADTLS
;
A
#
# COMPACT_ATOMS: atom_id res chain seq x y z
N MET A 1 40.94 10.41 0.99
CA MET A 1 39.77 9.99 0.18
C MET A 1 38.72 9.48 1.14
N LEU A 2 37.66 10.27 1.38
CA LEU A 2 36.53 9.87 2.21
C LEU A 2 35.58 9.04 1.35
N THR A 3 35.74 7.71 1.37
CA THR A 3 34.75 6.80 0.78
C THR A 3 33.51 6.91 1.67
N ALA A 4 32.53 7.71 1.25
CA ALA A 4 31.22 7.66 1.83
C ALA A 4 30.69 6.23 1.59
N CYS A 5 30.60 5.44 2.65
CA CYS A 5 29.81 4.21 2.66
C CYS A 5 28.34 4.63 2.49
N GLY A 6 27.93 4.91 1.25
CA GLY A 6 26.52 5.05 0.93
C GLY A 6 25.87 3.72 1.27
N GLY A 7 24.99 3.70 2.27
CA GLY A 7 24.24 2.51 2.63
C GLY A 7 23.43 2.01 1.43
N ALA A 8 22.96 0.77 1.49
CA ALA A 8 22.26 0.12 0.37
C ALA A 8 21.12 0.99 -0.22
N GLN A 9 20.45 1.82 0.58
CA GLN A 9 19.37 2.72 0.12
C GLN A 9 19.84 4.10 -0.41
N SER A 10 21.15 4.31 -0.60
CA SER A 10 21.70 5.59 -1.09
C SER A 10 21.54 5.80 -2.60
N THR A 11 21.23 4.73 -3.35
CA THR A 11 20.80 4.79 -4.75
C THR A 11 19.42 4.16 -4.93
N PRO A 12 18.68 4.48 -6.02
CA PRO A 12 17.39 3.85 -6.28
C PRO A 12 17.49 2.33 -6.43
N GLU A 13 18.48 1.84 -7.18
CA GLU A 13 18.71 0.41 -7.41
C GLU A 13 18.95 -0.30 -6.09
N GLY A 14 19.87 0.21 -5.27
CA GLY A 14 20.19 -0.40 -4.00
C GLY A 14 19.03 -0.38 -3.01
N SER A 15 18.15 0.63 -3.09
CA SER A 15 16.91 0.65 -2.32
C SER A 15 15.95 -0.45 -2.77
N VAL A 16 15.80 -0.69 -4.07
CA VAL A 16 14.97 -1.77 -4.58
C VAL A 16 15.58 -3.14 -4.28
N THR A 17 16.89 -3.32 -4.45
CA THR A 17 17.59 -4.55 -4.05
C THR A 17 17.38 -4.84 -2.57
N SER A 18 17.54 -3.84 -1.70
CA SER A 18 17.29 -4.00 -0.26
C SER A 18 15.85 -4.44 0.04
N PHE A 19 14.89 -3.93 -0.71
CA PHE A 19 13.48 -4.32 -0.60
C PHE A 19 13.25 -5.78 -1.01
N LEU A 20 13.84 -6.21 -2.13
CA LEU A 20 13.76 -7.60 -2.61
C LEU A 20 14.43 -8.56 -1.63
N ASP A 21 15.62 -8.21 -1.13
CA ASP A 21 16.34 -8.98 -0.12
C ASP A 21 15.52 -9.10 1.18
N ALA A 22 14.84 -8.04 1.60
CA ALA A 22 13.97 -8.04 2.78
C ALA A 22 12.76 -8.99 2.59
N LEU A 23 12.20 -9.07 1.38
CA LEU A 23 11.14 -10.03 1.07
C LEU A 23 11.64 -11.48 1.12
N GLU A 24 12.79 -11.76 0.50
CA GLU A 24 13.35 -13.11 0.47
C GLU A 24 13.76 -13.61 1.86
N SER A 25 14.35 -12.72 2.66
CA SER A 25 14.74 -13.00 4.04
C SER A 25 13.58 -12.95 5.04
N ARG A 26 12.38 -12.53 4.59
CA ARG A 26 11.20 -12.29 5.43
C ARG A 26 11.43 -11.30 6.57
N ASP A 27 12.30 -10.32 6.34
CA ASP A 27 12.55 -9.22 7.28
C ASP A 27 11.48 -8.14 7.13
N THR A 28 10.43 -8.25 7.95
CA THR A 28 9.31 -7.30 7.96
C THR A 28 9.76 -5.87 8.29
N ALA A 29 10.77 -5.69 9.14
CA ALA A 29 11.22 -4.36 9.54
C ALA A 29 11.92 -3.66 8.37
N ALA A 30 12.87 -4.35 7.72
CA ALA A 30 13.56 -3.84 6.53
C ALA A 30 12.59 -3.62 5.36
N PHE A 31 11.61 -4.52 5.18
CA PHE A 31 10.55 -4.38 4.19
C PHE A 31 9.73 -3.11 4.42
N GLN A 32 9.21 -2.90 5.63
CA GLN A 32 8.44 -1.70 5.95
C GLN A 32 9.28 -0.43 5.84
N GLU A 33 10.55 -0.48 6.23
CA GLU A 33 11.48 0.64 6.08
C GLU A 33 11.72 1.04 4.63
N SER A 34 11.54 0.14 3.66
CA SER A 34 11.77 0.44 2.25
C SER A 34 10.75 1.42 1.67
N PHE A 35 9.59 1.59 2.30
CA PHE A 35 8.51 2.45 1.82
C PHE A 35 8.57 3.88 2.35
N THR A 36 7.98 4.80 1.59
CA THR A 36 7.58 6.11 2.10
C THR A 36 6.54 5.96 3.22
N ASP A 37 6.45 6.95 4.11
CA ASP A 37 5.45 6.97 5.18
C ASP A 37 4.02 6.93 4.61
N SER A 38 3.79 7.59 3.46
CA SER A 38 2.51 7.57 2.74
C SER A 38 2.17 6.15 2.28
N THR A 39 3.11 5.46 1.62
CA THR A 39 2.87 4.08 1.16
C THR A 39 2.58 3.16 2.34
N ARG A 40 3.34 3.28 3.44
CA ARG A 40 3.13 2.49 4.66
C ARG A 40 1.73 2.71 5.25
N ALA A 41 1.32 3.97 5.40
CA ALA A 41 0.00 4.31 5.91
C ALA A 41 -1.13 3.74 5.04
N LEU A 42 -0.97 3.73 3.70
CA LEU A 42 -1.95 3.16 2.79
C LEU A 42 -2.02 1.63 2.87
N VAL A 43 -0.89 0.94 3.04
CA VAL A 43 -0.89 -0.52 3.26
C VAL A 43 -1.61 -0.87 4.57
N GLU A 44 -1.30 -0.17 5.66
CA GLU A 44 -1.98 -0.35 6.96
C GLU A 44 -3.50 -0.09 6.85
N GLU A 45 -3.89 0.93 6.07
CA GLU A 45 -5.28 1.24 5.84
C GLU A 45 -5.99 0.16 5.00
N ILE A 46 -5.36 -0.36 3.96
CA ILE A 46 -5.88 -1.50 3.17
C ILE A 46 -6.14 -2.67 4.10
N GLU A 47 -5.18 -3.08 4.92
CA GLU A 47 -5.35 -4.20 5.85
C GLU A 47 -6.52 -3.97 6.81
N ARG A 48 -6.62 -2.77 7.38
CA ARG A 48 -7.70 -2.41 8.29
C ARG A 48 -9.07 -2.50 7.60
N LEU A 49 -9.20 -1.94 6.40
CA LEU A 49 -10.45 -1.94 5.65
C LEU A 49 -10.82 -3.34 5.14
N SER A 50 -9.86 -4.12 4.66
CA SER A 50 -10.08 -5.51 4.22
C SER A 50 -10.62 -6.37 5.36
N ARG A 51 -10.06 -6.24 6.58
CA ARG A 51 -10.60 -6.92 7.77
C ARG A 51 -12.03 -6.47 8.10
N GLN A 52 -12.33 -5.19 7.96
CA GLN A 52 -13.68 -4.64 8.20
C GLN A 52 -14.70 -5.15 7.18
N VAL A 53 -14.36 -5.16 5.89
CA VAL A 53 -15.24 -5.63 4.80
C VAL A 53 -15.50 -7.13 4.88
N ALA A 54 -14.47 -7.92 5.16
CA ALA A 54 -14.56 -9.38 5.25
C ALA A 54 -15.09 -9.89 6.61
N GLY A 55 -15.66 -9.04 7.46
CA GLY A 55 -16.23 -9.46 8.75
C GLY A 55 -15.20 -10.04 9.73
N GLY A 56 -13.94 -9.62 9.63
CA GLY A 56 -12.84 -10.06 10.50
C GLY A 56 -11.97 -11.19 9.95
N SER A 57 -12.33 -11.82 8.82
CA SER A 57 -11.53 -12.88 8.18
C SER A 57 -10.76 -12.43 6.93
N GLY A 58 -10.68 -11.12 6.68
CA GLY A 58 -10.00 -10.60 5.49
C GLY A 58 -8.52 -10.93 5.51
N GLU A 59 -8.00 -11.46 4.40
CA GLU A 59 -6.56 -11.58 4.17
C GLU A 59 -5.95 -10.17 4.25
N ALA A 60 -5.12 -9.94 5.27
CA ALA A 60 -4.22 -8.81 5.30
C ALA A 60 -3.18 -9.00 4.19
N LEU A 61 -2.69 -7.91 3.58
CA LEU A 61 -1.57 -7.99 2.64
C LEU A 61 -0.33 -8.50 3.39
N THR A 62 -0.12 -9.81 3.34
CA THR A 62 0.97 -10.48 4.03
C THR A 62 2.28 -10.29 3.28
N LEU A 63 3.39 -10.33 4.00
CA LEU A 63 4.72 -10.37 3.40
C LEU A 63 4.88 -11.54 2.41
N GLU A 64 4.09 -12.61 2.57
CA GLU A 64 4.05 -13.73 1.62
C GLU A 64 3.38 -13.35 0.29
N GLU A 65 2.32 -12.54 0.29
CA GLU A 65 1.71 -12.04 -0.95
C GLU A 65 2.63 -11.06 -1.67
N TRP A 66 3.34 -10.21 -0.93
CA TRP A 66 4.40 -9.37 -1.49
C TRP A 66 5.53 -10.20 -2.08
N CYS A 67 5.98 -11.24 -1.37
CA CYS A 67 7.01 -12.14 -1.88
C CYS A 67 6.53 -12.92 -3.11
N ARG A 68 5.27 -13.35 -3.16
CA ARG A 68 4.69 -14.01 -4.34
C ARG A 68 4.72 -13.08 -5.57
N ALA A 69 4.56 -11.79 -5.35
CA ALA A 69 4.61 -10.80 -6.42
C ALA A 69 6.04 -10.40 -6.82
N PHE A 70 6.98 -10.30 -5.87
CA PHE A 70 8.28 -9.65 -6.10
C PHE A 70 9.53 -10.50 -5.82
N CYS A 71 9.45 -11.62 -5.09
CA CYS A 71 10.64 -12.43 -4.78
C CYS A 71 11.28 -13.02 -6.05
N GLY A 72 12.61 -13.11 -6.06
CA GLY A 72 13.38 -13.50 -7.26
C GLY A 72 13.46 -12.40 -8.33
N GLY A 73 13.00 -11.18 -8.02
CA GLY A 73 13.13 -10.02 -8.89
C GLY A 73 14.59 -9.61 -9.11
N THR A 74 14.89 -9.13 -10.30
CA THR A 74 16.22 -8.58 -10.63
C THR A 74 16.07 -7.15 -11.13
N VAL A 75 16.83 -6.22 -10.56
CA VAL A 75 16.89 -4.82 -11.00
C VAL A 75 17.58 -4.74 -12.36
N GLU A 76 16.98 -4.01 -13.31
CA GLU A 76 17.48 -3.92 -14.68
C GLU A 76 17.94 -2.51 -15.05
N GLU A 77 17.03 -1.55 -14.97
CA GLU A 77 17.25 -0.18 -15.40
C GLU A 77 16.68 0.79 -14.37
N THR A 78 17.28 1.99 -14.31
CA THR A 78 16.80 3.08 -13.48
C THR A 78 16.68 4.35 -14.31
N THR A 79 15.51 4.96 -14.24
CA THR A 79 15.27 6.31 -14.75
C THR A 79 15.24 7.30 -13.59
N LEU A 80 16.13 8.29 -13.61
CA LEU A 80 16.20 9.36 -12.61
C LEU A 80 15.48 10.62 -13.09
N ALA A 81 14.70 11.24 -12.21
CA ALA A 81 14.03 12.51 -12.42
C ALA A 81 14.12 13.38 -11.15
N GLY A 82 15.29 13.99 -10.93
CA GLY A 82 15.55 14.82 -9.75
C GLY A 82 15.48 14.03 -8.45
N GLU A 83 14.51 14.37 -7.60
CA GLU A 83 14.25 13.70 -6.32
C GLU A 83 13.29 12.51 -6.46
N SER A 84 13.00 12.08 -7.69
CA SER A 84 12.21 10.91 -8.02
C SER A 84 12.97 9.97 -8.94
N ALA A 85 12.65 8.69 -8.88
CA ALA A 85 13.23 7.65 -9.73
C ALA A 85 12.19 6.58 -10.04
N THR A 86 12.40 5.87 -11.15
CA THR A 86 11.68 4.63 -11.45
C THR A 86 12.73 3.56 -11.70
N VAL A 87 12.62 2.44 -11.00
CA VAL A 87 13.50 1.28 -11.17
C VAL A 87 12.70 0.15 -11.81
N GLU A 88 13.19 -0.38 -12.90
CA GLU A 88 12.61 -1.53 -13.58
C GLU A 88 13.14 -2.83 -12.95
N VAL A 89 12.21 -3.73 -12.60
CA VAL A 89 12.50 -5.03 -12.00
C VAL A 89 11.91 -6.11 -12.87
N ARG A 90 12.73 -7.09 -13.26
CA ARG A 90 12.29 -8.30 -13.97
C ARG A 90 11.95 -9.41 -12.99
N LEU A 91 10.75 -9.95 -13.12
CA LEU A 91 10.13 -11.00 -12.31
C LEU A 91 9.78 -12.17 -13.25
N GLY A 92 10.77 -13.01 -13.55
CA GLY A 92 10.63 -14.02 -14.59
C GLY A 92 10.39 -13.37 -15.97
N GLU A 93 9.19 -13.52 -16.52
CA GLU A 93 8.79 -12.93 -17.80
C GLU A 93 8.07 -11.57 -17.67
N VAL A 94 7.76 -11.16 -16.43
CA VAL A 94 7.08 -9.90 -16.15
C VAL A 94 8.11 -8.82 -15.84
N GLN A 95 7.86 -7.60 -16.31
CA GLN A 95 8.64 -6.42 -15.96
C GLN A 95 7.74 -5.48 -15.16
N GLU A 96 8.22 -5.08 -13.99
CA GLU A 96 7.52 -4.17 -13.08
C GLU A 96 8.34 -2.92 -12.88
N GLU A 97 7.70 -1.77 -12.97
CA GLU A 97 8.31 -0.49 -12.61
C GLU A 97 8.07 -0.22 -11.14
N ILE A 98 9.09 0.13 -10.38
CA ILE A 98 9.00 0.49 -8.97
C ILE A 98 9.33 1.98 -8.85
N PRO A 99 8.33 2.84 -8.56
CA PRO A 99 8.57 4.26 -8.32
C PRO A 99 9.24 4.48 -6.95
N LEU A 100 10.21 5.39 -6.91
CA LEU A 100 10.91 5.83 -5.71
C LEU A 100 10.96 7.35 -5.61
N VAL A 101 11.04 7.82 -4.37
CA VAL A 101 11.26 9.22 -4.03
C VAL A 101 12.45 9.30 -3.07
N ARG A 102 13.26 10.34 -3.23
CA ARG A 102 14.36 10.63 -2.32
C ARG A 102 13.83 11.32 -1.07
N MET A 103 14.10 10.73 0.08
CA MET A 103 13.77 11.25 1.40
C MET A 103 15.04 11.42 2.21
N GLY A 104 15.63 12.63 2.14
CA GLY A 104 16.92 12.92 2.74
C GLY A 104 18.07 12.22 2.02
N ASP A 105 18.81 11.38 2.72
CA ASP A 105 19.95 10.62 2.19
C ASP A 105 19.56 9.24 1.64
N ARG A 106 18.28 8.88 1.67
CA ARG A 106 17.77 7.56 1.27
C ARG A 106 16.70 7.65 0.20
N TRP A 107 16.71 6.69 -0.71
CA TRP A 107 15.60 6.42 -1.61
C TRP A 107 14.57 5.54 -0.92
N LYS A 108 13.30 5.80 -1.18
CA LYS A 108 12.16 5.07 -0.62
C LYS A 108 11.16 4.76 -1.72
N ILE A 109 10.59 3.57 -1.68
CA ILE A 109 9.58 3.11 -2.64
C ILE A 109 8.26 3.85 -2.36
N ASP A 110 7.69 4.46 -3.39
CA ASP A 110 6.45 5.24 -3.30
C ASP A 110 5.33 4.65 -4.18
N LEU A 111 4.58 3.69 -3.62
CA LEU A 111 3.44 3.06 -4.29
C LEU A 111 2.13 3.80 -4.02
N SER A 112 2.17 5.01 -3.45
CA SER A 112 0.96 5.71 -3.01
C SER A 112 -0.06 5.89 -4.13
N ALA A 113 0.39 6.26 -5.33
CA ALA A 113 -0.47 6.43 -6.50
C ALA A 113 -1.13 5.10 -6.95
N ARG A 114 -0.46 3.96 -6.75
CA ARG A 114 -0.97 2.63 -7.10
C ARG A 114 -1.93 2.08 -6.05
N LEU A 115 -1.67 2.36 -4.77
CA LEU A 115 -2.50 1.87 -3.65
C LEU A 115 -3.77 2.69 -3.44
N MET A 116 -3.75 3.98 -3.79
CA MET A 116 -4.88 4.88 -3.52
C MET A 116 -6.22 4.42 -4.12
N PRO A 117 -6.31 3.95 -5.38
CA PRO A 117 -7.55 3.43 -5.93
C PRO A 117 -8.11 2.24 -5.14
N ALA A 118 -7.26 1.32 -4.70
CA ALA A 118 -7.66 0.16 -3.90
C ALA A 118 -8.23 0.58 -2.54
N VAL A 119 -7.58 1.53 -1.86
CA VAL A 119 -8.06 2.12 -0.60
C VAL A 119 -9.43 2.76 -0.79
N GLN A 120 -9.64 3.53 -1.86
CA GLN A 120 -10.92 4.18 -2.13
C GLN A 120 -12.05 3.17 -2.33
N MET A 121 -11.79 2.08 -3.06
CA MET A 121 -12.75 1.00 -3.26
C MET A 121 -13.09 0.28 -1.95
N LEU A 122 -12.08 -0.01 -1.12
CA LEU A 122 -12.29 -0.64 0.18
C LEU A 122 -13.04 0.26 1.16
N ARG A 123 -12.78 1.57 1.15
CA ARG A 123 -13.56 2.55 1.94
C ARG A 123 -15.02 2.55 1.54
N LEU A 124 -15.30 2.51 0.23
CA LEU A 124 -16.67 2.42 -0.28
C LEU A 124 -17.35 1.13 0.16
N ALA A 125 -16.67 -0.02 0.00
CA ALA A 125 -17.18 -1.32 0.42
C ALA A 125 -17.44 -1.38 1.94
N ALA A 126 -16.54 -0.83 2.76
CA ALA A 126 -16.71 -0.76 4.21
C ALA A 126 -17.92 0.10 4.58
N ALA A 127 -18.08 1.27 3.96
CA ALA A 127 -19.23 2.15 4.17
C ALA A 127 -20.57 1.51 3.76
N THR A 128 -20.57 0.64 2.74
CA THR A 128 -21.76 -0.14 2.36
C THR A 128 -22.02 -1.31 3.31
N SER A 129 -20.99 -1.91 3.90
CA SER A 129 -21.12 -3.01 4.87
C SER A 129 -21.73 -2.54 6.20
N GLU A 130 -21.35 -1.33 6.67
CA GLU A 130 -21.91 -0.73 7.90
C GLU A 130 -23.38 -0.31 7.74
N ARG A 131 -23.82 -0.04 6.51
CA ARG A 131 -25.24 0.18 6.17
C ARG A 131 -25.86 -1.15 5.73
N GLY A 132 -26.10 -2.07 6.66
CA GLY A 132 -26.86 -3.30 6.36
C GLY A 132 -28.19 -3.01 5.62
N PRO A 133 -28.80 -4.01 4.95
CA PRO A 133 -30.09 -3.85 4.26
C PRO A 133 -31.19 -3.57 5.29
N GLY A 134 -31.38 -2.31 5.66
CA GLY A 134 -32.25 -1.99 6.79
C GLY A 134 -32.25 -0.55 7.30
N THR A 135 -31.73 0.44 6.57
CA THR A 135 -32.14 1.83 6.85
C THR A 135 -33.55 2.05 6.34
N VAL A 136 -34.53 1.66 7.17
CA VAL A 136 -35.85 2.28 7.14
C VAL A 136 -35.60 3.75 7.42
N PHE A 137 -35.73 4.59 6.39
CA PHE A 137 -35.87 6.03 6.59
C PHE A 137 -37.15 6.22 7.41
N PRO A 138 -37.13 6.85 8.60
CA PRO A 138 -38.33 7.44 9.14
C PRO A 138 -38.60 8.69 8.29
N ASP A 139 -39.23 8.49 7.13
CA ASP A 139 -39.77 9.62 6.39
C ASP A 139 -40.94 10.17 7.19
N SER A 140 -40.73 11.39 7.66
CA SER A 140 -41.67 12.13 8.47
C SER A 140 -42.76 12.63 7.54
N ALA A 141 -43.91 11.95 7.52
CA ALA A 141 -45.11 12.44 6.87
C ALA A 141 -46.29 12.43 7.86
N THR A 142 -46.45 13.58 8.51
CA THR A 142 -47.72 14.32 8.66
C THR A 142 -48.84 13.73 9.53
N GLU A 143 -48.95 14.35 10.72
CA GLU A 143 -50.15 14.89 11.39
C GLU A 143 -51.54 14.23 11.32
N ALA A 144 -52.14 14.24 12.52
CA ALA A 144 -53.56 14.28 12.89
C ALA A 144 -54.36 12.95 12.75
N ALA A 145 -55.09 12.48 13.74
CA ALA A 145 -55.86 13.26 14.71
C ALA A 145 -55.92 12.58 16.09
N ASP A 146 -55.66 13.40 17.11
CA ASP A 146 -56.40 13.38 18.36
C ASP A 146 -57.91 13.40 18.06
N THR A 147 -58.66 12.40 18.52
CA THR A 147 -60.02 12.67 19.00
C THR A 147 -60.39 11.67 20.09
N LEU A 148 -60.75 12.26 21.21
CA LEU A 148 -61.10 11.70 22.50
C LEU A 148 -62.30 10.74 22.46
N SER A 149 -62.39 9.97 23.55
CA SER A 149 -63.52 9.24 24.15
C SER A 149 -64.93 9.53 23.62
#